data_AF-A0A7L0QE22-F1
#
_entry.id   AF-A0A7L0QE22-F1
#
_cell.length_a   1.000
_cell.length_b   1.000
_cell.length_c   1.000
_cell.angle_alpha   90.00
_cell.angle_beta   90.00
_cell.angle_gamma   90.00
#
_symmetry.space_group_name_H-M   'P 1'
#
loop_
_entity.id
_entity.type
_entity.pdbx_description
1 polymer ?
#
loop_
_entity_poly.entity_id
_entity_poly.type
_entity_poly.pdbx_seq_one_letter_code
_entity_poly.pdbx_strand_id
1 'polypeptide(L)'
;RISYIHLLAYFWVHAQIKSQTSALIGGFRAIIKPEWIRMFSAPELQRLISGDNAEIDLEDLKKHTVYYGGFHGSHRVIIWLWDILANDFSPEERAMFLKFVTSCSRPPLLGF
;
A
#
# COMPACT_ATOMS: atom_id res chain seq x y z
N ARG A 1 11.05 -26.68 12.52
CA ARG A 1 11.30 -25.23 12.28
C ARG A 1 10.21 -24.60 11.39
N ILE A 2 9.88 -25.19 10.25
CA ILE A 2 8.82 -24.71 9.34
C ILE A 2 7.43 -24.72 10.00
N SER A 3 7.07 -25.80 10.71
CA SER A 3 5.76 -25.89 11.40
C SER A 3 5.54 -24.80 12.46
N TYR A 4 6.61 -24.40 13.15
CA TYR A 4 6.55 -23.30 14.12
C TYR A 4 6.23 -21.96 13.43
N ILE A 5 6.90 -21.67 12.31
CA ILE A 5 6.65 -20.45 11.52
C ILE A 5 5.21 -20.42 11.00
N HIS A 6 4.68 -21.55 10.51
CA HIS A 6 3.28 -21.61 10.05
C HIS A 6 2.29 -21.41 11.18
N LEU A 7 2.50 -22.04 12.34
CA LEU A 7 1.63 -21.88 13.51
C LEU A 7 1.64 -20.46 14.03
N LEU A 8 2.83 -19.83 14.06
CA LEU A 8 2.96 -18.44 14.43
C LEU A 8 2.22 -17.55 13.42
N ALA A 9 2.50 -17.66 12.12
CA ALA A 9 1.80 -16.89 11.10
C ALA A 9 0.27 -17.06 11.18
N TYR A 10 -0.22 -18.28 11.38
CA TYR A 10 -1.65 -18.56 11.57
C TYR A 10 -2.22 -17.88 12.81
N PHE A 11 -1.50 -17.89 13.93
CA PHE A 11 -1.95 -17.24 15.15
C PHE A 11 -2.13 -15.74 14.96
N TRP A 12 -1.13 -15.06 14.39
CA TRP A 12 -1.15 -13.61 14.20
C TRP A 12 -2.13 -13.16 13.11
N VAL A 13 -2.19 -13.86 11.98
CA VAL A 13 -2.99 -13.44 10.80
C VAL A 13 -4.42 -13.95 10.86
N HIS A 14 -4.71 -15.02 11.61
CA HIS A 14 -6.05 -15.61 11.66
C HIS A 14 -6.61 -15.72 13.07
N ALA A 15 -5.92 -16.40 13.99
CA ALA A 15 -6.52 -16.76 15.28
C ALA A 15 -6.87 -15.53 16.13
N GLN A 16 -5.99 -14.53 16.20
CA GLN A 16 -6.21 -13.31 17.00
C GLN A 16 -7.39 -12.45 16.51
N ILE A 17 -7.68 -12.46 15.20
CA ILE A 17 -8.68 -11.60 14.57
C ILE A 17 -9.92 -12.35 14.07
N LYS A 18 -10.10 -13.61 14.50
CA LYS A 18 -11.10 -14.54 13.96
C LYS A 18 -12.54 -14.04 14.13
N SER A 19 -12.87 -13.49 15.31
CA SER A 19 -14.24 -13.04 15.61
C SER A 19 -14.62 -11.80 14.79
N GLN A 20 -13.72 -10.82 14.70
CA GLN A 20 -13.88 -9.60 13.90
C GLN A 20 -14.01 -9.95 12.41
N THR A 21 -13.14 -10.84 11.91
CA THR A 21 -13.16 -11.28 10.52
C THR A 21 -14.47 -12.01 10.19
N SER A 22 -14.96 -12.85 11.10
CA SER A 22 -16.22 -13.58 10.91
C SER A 22 -17.44 -12.65 10.90
N ALA A 23 -17.47 -11.64 11.75
CA ALA A 23 -18.51 -10.60 11.74
C ALA A 23 -18.49 -9.78 10.44
N LEU A 24 -17.30 -9.36 9.99
CA LEU A 24 -17.12 -8.63 8.74
C LEU A 24 -17.61 -9.46 7.54
N ILE A 25 -17.20 -10.72 7.45
CA ILE A 25 -17.64 -11.63 6.38
C ILE A 25 -19.16 -11.85 6.44
N GLY A 26 -19.74 -11.99 7.64
CA GLY A 26 -21.19 -12.12 7.82
C GLY A 26 -21.95 -10.92 7.27
N GLY A 27 -21.56 -9.70 7.66
CA GLY A 27 -22.16 -8.47 7.14
C GLY A 27 -21.97 -8.29 5.63
N PHE A 28 -20.76 -8.56 5.14
CA PHE A 28 -20.47 -8.50 3.71
C PHE A 28 -21.33 -9.46 2.88
N ARG A 29 -21.49 -10.71 3.35
CA ARG A 29 -22.34 -11.72 2.69
C ARG A 29 -23.84 -11.44 2.77
N ALA A 30 -24.29 -10.63 3.73
CA ALA A 30 -25.68 -10.19 3.81
C ALA A 30 -26.05 -9.22 2.68
N ILE A 31 -25.07 -8.50 2.15
CA ILE A 31 -25.26 -7.51 1.08
C ILE A 31 -24.86 -8.10 -0.28
N ILE A 32 -23.74 -8.83 -0.34
CA ILE A 32 -23.14 -9.33 -1.57
C ILE A 32 -23.13 -10.86 -1.58
N LYS A 33 -23.68 -11.43 -2.66
CA LYS A 33 -23.71 -12.88 -2.87
C LYS A 33 -22.29 -13.46 -3.00
N PRO A 34 -21.91 -14.51 -2.25
CA PRO A 34 -20.57 -15.10 -2.30
C PRO A 34 -20.12 -15.53 -3.69
N GLU A 35 -21.06 -15.94 -4.54
CA GLU A 35 -20.82 -16.41 -5.91
C GLU A 35 -20.22 -15.31 -6.79
N TRP A 36 -20.61 -14.05 -6.56
CA TRP A 36 -20.10 -12.92 -7.33
C TRP A 36 -18.65 -12.58 -7.01
N ILE A 37 -18.19 -12.94 -5.81
CA ILE A 37 -16.85 -12.62 -5.34
C ILE A 37 -15.85 -13.71 -5.69
N ARG A 38 -16.32 -14.95 -5.85
CA ARG A 38 -15.48 -16.11 -6.22
C ARG A 38 -14.84 -16.00 -7.61
N MET A 39 -15.33 -15.12 -8.48
CA MET A 39 -14.72 -14.89 -9.80
C MET A 39 -13.45 -14.05 -9.74
N PHE A 40 -13.19 -13.35 -8.63
CA PHE A 40 -12.04 -12.47 -8.48
C PHE A 40 -10.93 -13.12 -7.65
N SER A 41 -9.68 -12.93 -8.08
CA SER A 41 -8.50 -13.15 -7.25
C SER A 41 -8.40 -12.10 -6.13
N ALA A 42 -7.56 -12.34 -5.13
CA ALA A 42 -7.39 -11.40 -4.02
C ALA A 42 -6.96 -9.98 -4.47
N PRO A 43 -6.01 -9.80 -5.42
CA PRO A 43 -5.67 -8.47 -5.94
C PRO A 43 -6.81 -7.79 -6.69
N GLU A 44 -7.59 -8.54 -7.47
CA GLU A 44 -8.72 -7.99 -8.22
C GLU A 44 -9.86 -7.56 -7.28
N LEU A 45 -10.15 -8.36 -6.25
CA LEU A 45 -11.13 -7.98 -5.23
C LEU A 45 -10.70 -6.72 -4.47
N GLN A 46 -9.39 -6.60 -4.15
CA GLN A 46 -8.85 -5.40 -3.54
C GLN A 46 -9.04 -4.17 -4.44
N ARG A 47 -8.76 -4.30 -5.74
CA ARG A 47 -8.97 -3.23 -6.74
C ARG A 47 -10.46 -2.88 -6.86
N LEU A 48 -11.34 -3.88 -6.88
CA LEU A 48 -12.79 -3.67 -6.96
C LEU A 48 -13.31 -2.86 -5.76
N ILE A 49 -12.84 -3.16 -4.55
CA ILE A 49 -13.29 -2.49 -3.32
C ILE A 49 -12.62 -1.12 -3.15
N SER A 50 -11.32 -1.03 -3.45
CA SER A 50 -10.52 0.16 -3.14
C SER A 50 -10.35 1.13 -4.30
N GLY A 51 -10.84 0.78 -5.49
CA GLY A 51 -10.52 1.48 -6.74
C GLY A 51 -9.10 1.20 -7.24
N ASP A 52 -8.79 1.80 -8.39
CA ASP A 52 -7.44 1.82 -8.93
C ASP A 52 -6.52 2.74 -8.13
N ASN A 53 -5.22 2.48 -8.24
CA ASN A 53 -4.23 3.30 -7.57
C ASN A 53 -4.30 4.73 -8.15
N ALA A 54 -4.50 5.72 -7.28
CA ALA A 54 -4.32 7.11 -7.65
C ALA A 54 -2.83 7.35 -7.99
N GLU A 55 -2.59 8.19 -9.00
CA GLU A 55 -1.24 8.62 -9.34
C GLU A 55 -0.63 9.37 -8.14
N ILE A 56 0.66 9.17 -7.90
CA ILE A 56 1.36 9.79 -6.77
C ILE A 56 1.61 11.26 -7.11
N ASP A 57 1.13 12.16 -6.25
CA ASP A 57 1.52 13.57 -6.28
C ASP A 57 2.93 13.73 -5.72
N LEU A 58 3.90 13.84 -6.63
CA LEU A 58 5.32 13.99 -6.28
C LEU A 58 5.61 15.36 -5.64
N GLU A 59 4.86 16.40 -5.97
CA GLU A 59 5.06 17.73 -5.40
C GLU A 59 4.58 17.77 -3.95
N ASP A 60 3.44 17.13 -3.67
CA ASP A 60 2.94 16.96 -2.30
C ASP A 60 3.90 16.11 -1.45
N LEU A 61 4.37 14.98 -2.00
CA LEU A 61 5.36 14.13 -1.33
C LEU A 61 6.65 14.90 -1.03
N LYS A 62 7.15 15.68 -2.00
CA LYS A 62 8.36 16.49 -1.86
C LYS A 62 8.22 17.58 -0.81
N LYS A 63 7.07 18.26 -0.77
CA LYS A 63 6.76 19.32 0.19
C LYS A 63 6.77 18.81 1.63
N HIS A 64 6.30 17.58 1.85
CA HIS A 64 6.22 16.95 3.17
C HIS A 64 7.41 16.03 3.50
N THR A 65 8.44 15.98 2.65
CA THR A 65 9.67 15.22 2.92
C THR A 65 10.59 15.98 3.86
N VAL A 66 10.99 15.35 4.98
CA VAL A 66 11.97 15.88 5.93
C VAL A 66 13.36 15.28 5.65
N TYR A 67 14.35 16.14 5.46
CA TYR A 67 15.74 15.74 5.20
C TYR A 67 16.57 15.72 6.49
N TYR A 68 17.42 14.70 6.64
CA TYR A 68 18.32 14.53 7.79
C TYR A 68 19.77 14.31 7.31
N GLY A 69 20.74 14.35 8.23
CA GLY A 69 22.14 14.00 7.94
C GLY A 69 22.88 15.02 7.06
N GLY A 70 22.47 16.29 7.09
CA GLY A 70 23.08 17.37 6.28
C GLY A 70 22.46 17.56 4.89
N PHE A 71 21.51 16.71 4.49
CA PHE A 71 20.72 16.93 3.28
C PHE A 71 19.66 18.03 3.49
N HIS A 72 19.33 18.74 2.41
CA HIS A 72 18.30 19.77 2.35
C HIS A 72 17.74 19.89 0.93
N GLY A 73 16.62 20.60 0.73
CA GLY A 73 15.91 20.63 -0.55
C GLY A 73 16.72 21.17 -1.75
N SER A 74 17.71 22.04 -1.50
CA SER A 74 18.63 22.56 -2.53
C SER A 74 19.91 21.75 -2.69
N HIS A 75 20.08 20.64 -1.96
CA HIS A 75 21.24 19.77 -2.09
C HIS A 75 21.19 19.04 -3.45
N ARG A 76 22.31 19.01 -4.19
CA ARG A 76 22.36 18.49 -5.56
C ARG A 76 21.76 17.08 -5.71
N VAL A 77 22.08 16.18 -4.78
CA VAL A 77 21.57 14.79 -4.80
C VAL A 77 20.06 14.73 -4.57
N ILE A 78 19.50 15.64 -3.77
CA ILE A 78 18.05 15.71 -3.54
C ILE A 78 17.35 16.22 -4.80
N ILE A 79 17.92 17.21 -5.47
CA ILE A 79 17.39 17.71 -6.75
C ILE A 79 17.36 16.57 -7.78
N TRP A 80 18.46 15.80 -7.90
CA TRP A 80 18.50 14.64 -8.80
C TRP A 80 17.49 13.56 -8.44
N LEU A 81 17.29 13.26 -7.15
CA LEU A 81 16.27 12.29 -6.73
C LEU A 81 14.88 12.69 -7.26
N TRP A 82 14.47 13.95 -7.06
CA TRP A 82 13.16 14.41 -7.51
C TRP A 82 13.05 14.52 -9.02
N ASP A 83 14.13 14.91 -9.70
CA ASP A 83 14.20 14.97 -11.16
C ASP A 83 14.01 13.60 -11.80
N ILE A 84 14.73 12.58 -11.30
CA ILE A 84 14.60 11.18 -11.75
C ILE A 84 13.19 10.64 -11.48
N LEU A 85 12.65 10.89 -10.28
CA LEU A 85 11.28 10.47 -9.94
C LEU A 85 10.23 11.10 -10.87
N ALA A 86 10.43 12.37 -11.25
CA ALA A 86 9.48 13.12 -12.08
C ALA A 86 9.60 12.82 -13.58
N ASN A 87 10.83 12.62 -14.09
CA ASN A 87 11.10 12.58 -15.53
C ASN A 87 11.48 11.21 -16.06
N ASP A 88 12.10 10.35 -15.23
CA ASP A 88 12.61 9.05 -15.69
C ASP A 88 11.71 7.89 -15.25
N PHE A 89 11.08 7.98 -14.07
CA PHE A 89 10.25 6.90 -13.53
C PHE A 89 8.83 6.89 -14.11
N SER A 90 8.36 5.69 -14.48
CA SER A 90 6.95 5.45 -14.80
C SER A 90 6.04 5.58 -13.57
N PRO A 91 4.72 5.74 -13.73
CA PRO A 91 3.78 5.71 -12.60
C PRO A 91 3.90 4.45 -11.72
N GLU A 92 4.14 3.29 -12.33
CA GLU A 92 4.36 2.02 -11.61
C GLU A 92 5.66 2.04 -10.82
N GLU A 93 6.74 2.59 -11.38
CA GLU A 93 8.03 2.71 -10.70
C GLU A 93 7.97 3.69 -9.53
N ARG A 94 7.22 4.79 -9.66
CA ARG A 94 6.92 5.71 -8.54
C ARG A 94 6.17 4.99 -7.43
N ALA A 95 5.19 4.15 -7.77
CA ALA A 95 4.46 3.34 -6.78
C ALA A 95 5.36 2.29 -6.09
N MET A 96 6.32 1.71 -6.83
CA MET A 96 7.34 0.83 -6.25
C MET A 96 8.30 1.58 -5.32
N PHE A 97 8.74 2.78 -5.71
CA PHE A 97 9.55 3.65 -4.86
C PHE A 97 8.82 3.97 -3.54
N LEU A 98 7.56 4.40 -3.62
CA LEU A 98 6.76 4.69 -2.43
C LEU A 98 6.61 3.46 -1.53
N LYS A 99 6.34 2.29 -2.12
CA LYS A 99 6.26 1.03 -1.38
C LYS A 99 7.59 0.66 -0.74
N PHE A 100 8.71 0.92 -1.41
CA PHE A 100 10.03 0.64 -0.88
C PHE A 100 10.33 1.48 0.36
N VAL A 101 10.01 2.78 0.33
CA VAL A 101 10.33 3.70 1.44
C VAL A 101 9.30 3.71 2.56
N THR A 102 8.02 3.41 2.28
CA THR A 102 6.92 3.48 3.26
C THR A 102 6.26 2.14 3.57
N SER A 103 6.60 1.07 2.85
CA SER A 103 5.82 -0.19 2.82
C SER A 103 4.38 -0.07 2.29
N CYS A 104 3.96 1.12 1.83
CA CYS A 104 2.66 1.37 1.23
C CYS A 104 2.82 1.76 -0.25
N SER A 105 2.09 1.10 -1.14
CA SER A 105 2.10 1.43 -2.58
C SER A 105 1.10 2.52 -2.97
N ARG A 106 0.44 3.15 -1.99
CA ARG A 106 -0.60 4.16 -2.19
C ARG A 106 -0.32 5.38 -1.31
N PRO A 107 -0.56 6.60 -1.82
CA PRO A 107 -0.50 7.79 -1.00
C PRO A 107 -1.60 7.76 0.08
N PRO A 108 -1.41 8.44 1.24
CA PRO A 108 -2.47 8.63 2.20
C PRO A 108 -3.64 9.40 1.58
N LEU A 109 -4.87 9.13 2.04
CA LEU A 109 -6.09 9.73 1.47
C LEU A 109 -6.14 11.27 1.55
N LEU A 110 -5.37 11.88 2.45
CA LEU A 110 -5.37 13.33 2.70
C LEU A 110 -4.06 14.02 2.26
N GLY A 111 -3.22 13.36 1.46
CA GLY A 111 -1.89 13.84 1.12
C GLY A 111 -0.81 13.34 2.08
N PHE A 112 0.44 13.66 1.76
CA PHE A 112 1.65 13.23 2.49
C PHE A 112 2.00 14.09 3.70
#